data_AF-A0A6I2QZ99-F1
#
_entry.id   AF-A0A6I2QZ99-F1
#
_cell.length_a   1.000
_cell.length_b   1.000
_cell.length_c   1.000
_cell.angle_alpha   90.00
_cell.angle_beta   90.00
_cell.angle_gamma   90.00
#
_symmetry.space_group_name_H-M   'P 1'
#
loop_
_entity.id
_entity.type
_entity.pdbx_description
1 polymer ?
#
loop_
_entity_poly.entity_id
_entity_poly.type
_entity_poly.pdbx_seq_one_letter_code
_entity_poly.pdbx_strand_id
1 'polypeptide(L)'
;MEQNKYELQRRVLSCKYADILRGFEESCDDRRIAWNCYQQITTACEVMRDSGMENNFICCAVNKSIREQEAEIDEIITRFTGKVYMGVRWVDVREEMKGEKFTYGYVDCVIGMMASKEAARKLLREQLYDMRNELTREHYFDMYEYINARTA
;
A
#
# COMPACT_ATOMS: atom_id res chain seq x y z
N MET A 1 30.13 16.11 0.37
CA MET A 1 29.30 16.23 1.60
C MET A 1 28.50 14.95 1.71
N GLU A 2 28.68 14.22 2.81
CA GLU A 2 27.88 13.04 3.13
C GLU A 2 26.43 13.51 3.33
N GLN A 3 25.50 13.06 2.49
CA GLN A 3 24.08 13.43 2.64
C GLN A 3 23.55 12.78 3.90
N ASN A 4 22.93 13.57 4.79
CA ASN A 4 22.30 13.05 5.99
C ASN A 4 21.22 12.02 5.60
N LYS A 5 21.29 10.82 6.17
CA LYS A 5 20.38 9.71 5.84
C LYS A 5 18.89 10.06 5.98
N TYR A 6 18.54 10.91 6.95
CA TYR A 6 17.16 11.32 7.20
C TYR A 6 16.68 12.37 6.18
N GLU A 7 17.57 13.16 5.60
CA GLU A 7 17.23 14.01 4.46
C GLU A 7 16.88 13.17 3.24
N LEU A 8 17.68 12.13 2.95
CA LEU A 8 17.39 11.20 1.87
C LEU A 8 16.07 10.45 2.10
N GLN A 9 15.86 9.94 3.32
CA GLN A 9 14.62 9.26 3.68
C GLN A 9 13.40 10.17 3.50
N ARG A 10 13.46 11.43 3.95
CA ARG A 10 12.38 12.40 3.78
C ARG A 10 12.03 12.62 2.31
N ARG A 11 13.04 12.70 1.43
CA ARG A 11 12.84 12.83 -0.01
C ARG A 11 12.16 11.61 -0.62
N VAL A 12 12.58 10.40 -0.23
CA VAL A 12 11.95 9.14 -0.67
C VAL A 12 10.49 9.09 -0.24
N LEU A 13 10.19 9.40 1.01
CA LEU A 13 8.83 9.45 1.55
C LEU A 13 7.96 10.45 0.79
N SER A 14 8.50 11.65 0.52
CA SER A 14 7.78 12.67 -0.24
C SER A 14 7.48 12.20 -1.66
N CYS A 15 8.46 11.61 -2.37
CA CYS A 15 8.24 11.05 -3.70
C CYS A 15 7.22 9.91 -3.70
N LYS A 16 7.23 9.05 -2.67
CA LYS A 16 6.31 7.92 -2.57
C LYS A 16 4.88 8.36 -2.27
N TYR A 17 4.68 9.33 -1.37
CA TYR A 17 3.36 9.56 -0.77
C TYR A 17 2.71 10.92 -1.05
N ALA A 18 3.47 11.96 -1.40
CA ALA A 18 2.95 13.33 -1.38
C ALA A 18 1.75 13.56 -2.32
N ASP A 19 1.72 12.91 -3.47
CA ASP A 19 0.63 13.09 -4.44
C ASP A 19 -0.61 12.29 -4.05
N ILE A 20 -0.45 11.05 -3.58
CA ILE A 20 -1.57 10.18 -3.23
C ILE A 20 -2.25 10.59 -1.92
N LEU A 21 -1.46 11.00 -0.92
CA LEU A 21 -1.98 11.34 0.41
C LEU A 21 -2.53 12.76 0.50
N ARG A 22 -2.27 13.65 -0.47
CA ARG A 22 -2.85 15.00 -0.47
C ARG A 22 -4.39 14.97 -0.44
N GLY A 23 -4.99 14.00 -1.13
CA GLY A 23 -6.43 13.79 -1.11
C GLY A 23 -6.99 13.21 0.20
N PHE A 24 -6.12 12.79 1.12
CA PHE A 24 -6.51 12.15 2.38
C PHE A 24 -6.55 13.14 3.56
N GLU A 25 -6.01 14.34 3.37
CA GLU A 25 -5.93 15.36 4.41
C GLU A 25 -7.32 15.70 4.99
N GLU A 26 -8.33 15.92 4.16
CA GLU A 26 -9.66 16.33 4.62
C GLU A 26 -10.57 15.16 4.99
N SER A 27 -10.08 13.91 4.95
CA SER A 27 -10.88 12.73 5.28
C SER A 27 -11.16 12.63 6.78
N CYS A 28 -12.25 11.95 7.14
CA CYS A 28 -12.63 11.68 8.54
C CYS A 28 -12.55 10.18 8.91
N ASP A 29 -12.01 9.36 8.03
CA ASP A 29 -11.81 7.92 8.22
C ASP A 29 -10.32 7.57 8.26
N ASP A 30 -9.97 6.29 8.18
CA ASP A 30 -8.58 5.78 8.22
C ASP A 30 -7.64 6.46 7.21
N ARG A 31 -8.14 7.06 6.12
CA ARG A 31 -7.31 7.88 5.22
C ARG A 31 -6.61 9.03 5.95
N ARG A 32 -7.28 9.65 6.93
CA ARG A 32 -6.70 10.69 7.79
C ARG A 32 -5.58 10.14 8.67
N ILE A 33 -5.67 8.88 9.10
CA ILE A 33 -4.61 8.20 9.85
C ILE A 33 -3.36 8.10 8.98
N ALA A 34 -3.48 7.63 7.72
CA ALA A 34 -2.36 7.57 6.80
C ALA A 34 -1.71 8.95 6.55
N TRP A 35 -2.51 10.01 6.41
CA TRP A 35 -1.99 11.39 6.33
C TRP A 35 -1.20 11.78 7.59
N ASN A 36 -1.75 11.50 8.78
CA ASN A 36 -1.09 11.83 10.04
C ASN A 36 0.23 11.07 10.21
N CYS A 37 0.25 9.76 9.92
CA CYS A 37 1.47 8.94 9.97
C CYS A 37 2.54 9.52 9.01
N TYR A 38 2.16 9.88 7.79
CA TYR A 38 3.07 10.52 6.83
C TYR A 38 3.67 11.84 7.35
N GLN A 39 2.87 12.69 8.01
CA GLN A 39 3.36 13.92 8.62
C GLN A 39 4.31 13.63 9.79
N GLN A 40 4.00 12.64 10.62
CA GLN A 40 4.85 12.23 11.75
C GLN A 40 6.22 11.73 11.30
N ILE A 41 6.28 10.81 10.32
CA ILE A 41 7.57 10.31 9.81
C ILE A 41 8.39 11.40 9.12
N THR A 42 7.75 12.31 8.40
CA THR A 42 8.42 13.43 7.72
C THR A 42 9.03 14.38 8.75
N THR A 43 8.26 14.73 9.79
CA THR A 43 8.72 15.57 10.91
C THR A 43 9.84 14.89 11.70
N ALA A 44 9.72 13.58 11.97
CA ALA A 44 10.76 12.82 12.65
C ALA A 44 12.08 12.83 11.87
N CYS A 45 12.03 12.72 10.54
CA CYS A 45 13.22 12.83 9.69
C CYS A 45 13.87 14.21 9.80
N GLU A 46 13.10 15.29 9.83
CA GLU A 46 13.61 16.66 10.01
C GLU A 46 14.30 16.83 11.37
N VAL A 47 13.65 16.39 12.45
CA VAL A 47 14.20 16.48 13.81
C VAL A 47 15.49 15.68 13.93
N MET A 48 15.54 14.47 13.36
CA MET A 48 16.74 13.63 13.40
C MET A 48 17.89 14.21 12.57
N ARG A 49 17.58 14.87 11.45
CA ARG A 49 18.55 15.60 10.62
C ARG A 49 19.10 16.81 11.37
N ASP A 50 18.22 17.68 11.87
CA ASP A 50 18.58 18.98 12.44
C ASP A 50 19.29 18.85 13.79
N SER A 51 18.98 17.79 14.55
CA SER A 51 19.70 17.46 15.78
C SER A 51 21.08 16.84 15.55
N GLY A 52 21.43 16.48 14.32
CA GLY A 52 22.67 15.74 14.03
C GLY A 52 22.75 14.42 14.79
N MET A 53 21.63 13.69 14.93
CA MET A 53 21.54 12.53 15.80
C MET A 53 22.46 11.38 15.35
N GLU A 54 23.49 11.09 16.15
CA GLU A 54 24.44 9.99 15.92
C GLU A 54 24.20 8.77 16.82
N ASN A 55 23.36 8.90 17.86
CA ASN A 55 23.11 7.80 18.77
C ASN A 55 22.39 6.64 18.04
N ASN A 56 23.09 5.52 17.90
CA ASN A 56 22.60 4.36 17.15
C ASN A 56 21.34 3.73 17.75
N PHE A 57 21.18 3.71 19.08
CA PHE A 57 20.00 3.15 19.72
C PHE A 57 18.75 3.96 19.35
N ILE A 58 18.85 5.29 19.43
CA ILE A 58 17.78 6.21 19.03
C ILE A 58 17.49 6.07 17.53
N CYS A 59 18.54 6.07 16.70
CA CYS A 59 18.38 5.91 15.25
C CYS A 59 17.67 4.60 14.88
N CYS A 60 18.02 3.49 15.53
CA CYS A 60 17.40 2.19 15.30
C CYS A 60 15.91 2.19 15.69
N ALA A 61 15.58 2.80 16.83
CA ALA A 61 14.19 2.91 17.28
C ALA A 61 13.34 3.73 16.30
N VAL A 62 13.85 4.89 15.86
CA VAL A 62 13.17 5.74 14.88
C VAL A 62 13.00 5.03 13.55
N ASN A 63 14.06 4.40 13.02
CA ASN A 63 14.01 3.68 11.74
C ASN A 63 13.06 2.47 11.79
N LYS A 64 12.89 1.84 12.95
CA LYS A 64 11.88 0.79 13.14
C LYS A 64 10.47 1.39 13.07
N SER A 65 10.20 2.47 13.81
CA SER A 65 8.90 3.12 13.83
C SER A 65 8.50 3.69 12.46
N ILE A 66 9.45 4.27 11.70
CA ILE A 66 9.20 4.73 10.32
C ILE A 66 8.71 3.58 9.45
N ARG A 67 9.38 2.41 9.49
CA ARG A 67 8.97 1.25 8.68
C ARG A 67 7.59 0.71 9.05
N GLU A 68 7.26 0.71 10.33
CA GLU A 68 5.94 0.29 10.81
C GLU A 68 4.85 1.26 10.32
N GLN A 69 5.08 2.57 10.40
CA GLN A 69 4.16 3.57 9.88
C GLN A 69 4.04 3.54 8.34
N GLU A 70 5.15 3.32 7.62
CA GLU A 70 5.11 3.14 6.15
C GLU A 70 4.23 1.95 5.77
N ALA A 71 4.31 0.83 6.49
CA ALA A 71 3.47 -0.34 6.25
C ALA A 71 1.97 -0.05 6.48
N GLU A 72 1.64 0.69 7.55
CA GLU A 72 0.26 1.12 7.83
C GLU A 72 -0.27 2.06 6.74
N ILE A 73 0.54 3.04 6.31
CA ILE A 73 0.19 3.95 5.21
C ILE A 73 -0.04 3.15 3.93
N ASP A 74 0.84 2.22 3.58
CA ASP A 74 0.74 1.39 2.38
C ASP A 74 -0.53 0.52 2.40
N GLU A 75 -0.88 -0.05 3.56
CA GLU A 75 -2.11 -0.81 3.74
C GLU A 75 -3.36 0.05 3.53
N ILE A 76 -3.41 1.23 4.12
CA ILE A 76 -4.54 2.16 3.97
C ILE A 76 -4.66 2.60 2.51
N ILE A 77 -3.56 3.00 1.87
CA ILE A 77 -3.57 3.37 0.44
C ILE A 77 -4.11 2.20 -0.40
N THR A 78 -3.59 0.99 -0.18
CA THR A 78 -4.00 -0.19 -0.95
C THR A 78 -5.48 -0.47 -0.78
N ARG A 79 -6.00 -0.43 0.45
CA ARG A 79 -7.39 -0.71 0.76
C ARG A 79 -8.37 0.31 0.16
N PHE A 80 -8.00 1.60 0.14
CA PHE A 80 -8.89 2.66 -0.34
C PHE A 80 -8.75 2.98 -1.82
N THR A 81 -7.59 2.73 -2.42
CA THR A 81 -7.32 3.10 -3.82
C THR A 81 -7.18 1.88 -4.74
N GLY A 82 -6.98 0.68 -4.17
CA GLY A 82 -6.61 -0.51 -4.96
C GLY A 82 -5.21 -0.46 -5.55
N LYS A 83 -4.41 0.57 -5.22
CA LYS A 83 -3.05 0.74 -5.74
C LYS A 83 -2.01 0.08 -4.84
N VAL A 84 -0.97 -0.45 -5.46
CA VAL A 84 0.19 -1.05 -4.78
C VAL A 84 1.46 -0.34 -5.18
N TYR A 85 2.43 -0.23 -4.28
CA TYR A 85 3.71 0.41 -4.59
C TYR A 85 4.68 -0.61 -5.20
N MET A 86 4.98 -0.47 -6.49
CA MET A 86 5.85 -1.38 -7.23
C MET A 86 6.92 -0.63 -8.02
N GLY A 87 8.16 -1.11 -7.91
CA GLY A 87 9.33 -0.45 -8.47
C GLY A 87 9.59 0.88 -7.78
N VAL A 88 9.00 1.96 -8.30
CA VAL A 88 9.13 3.33 -7.78
C VAL A 88 7.84 4.14 -7.94
N ARG A 89 6.69 3.48 -8.11
CA ARG A 89 5.40 4.16 -8.33
C ARG A 89 4.23 3.38 -7.75
N TRP A 90 3.15 4.09 -7.46
CA TRP A 90 1.84 3.50 -7.18
C TRP A 90 1.17 3.06 -8.47
N VAL A 91 0.82 1.78 -8.56
CA VAL A 91 0.19 1.16 -9.72
C VAL A 91 -1.21 0.70 -9.34
N ASP A 92 -2.20 1.02 -10.17
CA ASP A 92 -3.54 0.46 -10.03
C ASP A 92 -3.54 -0.99 -10.51
N VAL A 93 -3.82 -1.93 -9.60
CA VAL A 93 -3.80 -3.36 -9.91
C VAL A 93 -4.82 -3.71 -11.00
N ARG A 94 -5.95 -3.00 -11.07
CA ARG A 94 -6.98 -3.27 -12.09
C ARG A 94 -6.49 -2.93 -13.49
N GLU A 95 -5.81 -1.79 -13.62
CA GLU A 95 -5.26 -1.36 -14.90
C GLU A 95 -4.04 -2.21 -15.31
N GLU A 96 -3.17 -2.56 -14.35
CA GLU A 96 -1.99 -3.39 -14.63
C GLU A 96 -2.39 -4.79 -15.10
N MET A 97 -3.47 -5.33 -14.54
CA MET A 97 -3.98 -6.67 -14.83
C MET A 97 -5.05 -6.69 -15.92
N LYS A 98 -5.27 -5.57 -16.62
CA LYS A 98 -6.34 -5.43 -17.59
C LYS A 98 -6.10 -6.30 -18.82
N GLY A 99 -7.09 -7.11 -19.17
CA GLY A 99 -7.01 -8.04 -20.31
C GLY A 99 -6.43 -9.41 -19.95
N GLU A 100 -5.92 -9.58 -18.73
CA GLU A 100 -5.55 -10.91 -18.21
C GLU A 100 -6.80 -11.75 -17.92
N LYS A 101 -6.69 -13.06 -18.14
CA LYS A 101 -7.79 -13.99 -17.81
C LYS A 101 -7.87 -14.18 -16.29
N PHE A 102 -9.09 -14.10 -15.75
CA PHE A 102 -9.37 -14.32 -14.33
C PHE A 102 -9.21 -15.80 -13.95
N THR A 103 -7.96 -16.20 -13.68
CA THR A 103 -7.52 -17.57 -13.37
C THR A 103 -7.01 -17.68 -11.92
N TYR A 104 -6.71 -18.89 -11.45
CA TYR A 104 -6.07 -19.05 -10.13
C TYR A 104 -4.73 -18.32 -10.04
N GLY A 105 -3.92 -18.37 -11.10
CA GLY A 105 -2.63 -17.67 -11.17
C GLY A 105 -2.79 -16.15 -11.06
N TYR A 106 -3.85 -15.61 -11.67
CA TYR A 106 -4.24 -14.20 -11.50
C TYR A 106 -4.55 -13.88 -10.03
N VAL A 107 -5.37 -14.70 -9.38
CA VAL A 107 -5.74 -14.52 -7.96
C VAL A 107 -4.51 -14.56 -7.05
N ASP A 108 -3.64 -15.56 -7.21
CA ASP A 108 -2.41 -15.68 -6.42
C ASP A 108 -1.46 -14.48 -6.64
N CYS A 109 -1.37 -13.99 -7.88
CA CYS A 109 -0.57 -12.82 -8.22
C CYS A 109 -1.10 -11.55 -7.52
N VAL A 110 -2.40 -11.30 -7.61
CA VAL A 110 -3.03 -10.15 -6.93
C VAL A 110 -2.89 -10.26 -5.42
N ILE A 111 -3.07 -11.44 -4.83
CA ILE A 111 -2.86 -11.64 -3.38
C ILE A 111 -1.41 -11.31 -2.99
N GLY A 112 -0.43 -11.69 -3.80
CA GLY A 112 0.98 -11.39 -3.56
C GLY A 112 1.35 -9.91 -3.71
N MET A 113 0.58 -9.13 -4.47
CA MET A 113 0.81 -7.71 -4.69
C MET A 113 0.22 -6.83 -3.58
N MET A 114 -0.89 -7.25 -3.01
CA MET A 114 -1.67 -6.42 -2.09
C MET A 114 -1.06 -6.38 -0.68
N ALA A 115 -1.20 -5.24 -0.01
CA ALA A 115 -0.69 -5.04 1.35
C ALA A 115 -1.33 -5.96 2.40
N SER A 116 -2.57 -6.42 2.16
CA SER A 116 -3.24 -7.37 3.03
C SER A 116 -4.15 -8.32 2.26
N LYS A 117 -4.35 -9.53 2.81
CA LYS A 117 -5.30 -10.53 2.28
C LYS A 117 -6.73 -9.98 2.21
N GLU A 118 -7.13 -9.14 3.16
CA GLU A 118 -8.45 -8.53 3.17
C GLU A 118 -8.63 -7.56 2.01
N ALA A 119 -7.64 -6.70 1.77
CA ALA A 119 -7.65 -5.79 0.63
C ALA A 119 -7.68 -6.57 -0.70
N ALA A 120 -6.87 -7.64 -0.82
CA ALA A 120 -6.90 -8.53 -1.97
C ALA A 120 -8.27 -9.18 -2.18
N ARG A 121 -8.88 -9.72 -1.12
CA ARG A 121 -10.21 -10.35 -1.17
C ARG A 121 -11.26 -9.38 -1.69
N LYS A 122 -11.28 -8.15 -1.16
CA LYS A 122 -12.23 -7.12 -1.57
C LYS A 122 -12.07 -6.80 -3.06
N LEU A 123 -10.84 -6.50 -3.49
CA LEU A 123 -10.53 -6.17 -4.88
C LEU A 123 -10.93 -7.30 -5.84
N LEU A 124 -10.51 -8.53 -5.54
CA LEU A 124 -10.77 -9.70 -6.38
C LEU A 124 -12.26 -10.04 -6.48
N ARG A 125 -13.02 -9.89 -5.39
CA ARG A 125 -14.47 -10.11 -5.42
C ARG A 125 -15.19 -9.05 -6.25
N GLU A 126 -14.79 -7.79 -6.16
CA GLU A 126 -15.33 -6.72 -7.00
C GLU A 126 -15.05 -7.00 -8.49
N GLN A 127 -13.81 -7.37 -8.84
CA GLN A 127 -13.45 -7.74 -10.22
C GLN A 127 -14.25 -8.95 -10.72
N LEU A 128 -14.37 -10.01 -9.91
CA LEU A 128 -15.14 -11.19 -10.27
C LEU A 128 -16.62 -10.86 -10.49
N TYR A 129 -17.18 -9.98 -9.66
CA TYR A 129 -18.55 -9.51 -9.79
C TYR A 129 -18.78 -8.69 -11.06
N ASP A 130 -17.83 -7.84 -11.44
CA ASP A 130 -17.91 -7.05 -12.68
C ASP A 130 -17.88 -7.96 -13.92
N MET A 131 -17.09 -9.05 -13.87
CA MET A 131 -16.98 -10.05 -14.94
C MET A 131 -18.13 -11.08 -14.97
N ARG A 132 -19.11 -11.00 -14.06
CA ARG A 132 -20.13 -12.07 -13.88
C ARG A 132 -20.95 -12.41 -15.13
N ASN A 133 -21.10 -11.46 -16.05
CA ASN A 133 -21.87 -11.66 -17.29
C ASN A 133 -21.03 -12.29 -18.41
N GLU A 134 -19.70 -12.31 -18.27
CA GLU A 134 -18.74 -12.84 -19.24
C GLU A 134 -18.26 -14.25 -18.88
N LEU A 135 -18.51 -14.68 -17.64
CA LEU A 135 -18.07 -15.96 -17.09
C LEU A 135 -19.22 -16.97 -17.06
N THR A 136 -18.88 -18.26 -17.12
CA THR A 136 -19.85 -19.31 -16.81
C THR A 136 -20.18 -19.28 -15.31
N ARG A 137 -21.41 -19.68 -14.96
CA ARG A 137 -21.83 -19.77 -13.55
C ARG A 137 -20.88 -20.65 -12.73
N GLU A 138 -20.46 -21.78 -13.28
CA GLU A 138 -19.52 -22.70 -12.62
C GLU A 138 -18.18 -22.02 -12.34
N HIS A 139 -17.59 -21.35 -13.34
CA HIS A 139 -16.33 -20.63 -13.17
C HIS A 139 -16.44 -19.52 -12.14
N TYR A 140 -17.55 -18.77 -12.13
CA TYR A 140 -17.78 -17.73 -11.15
C TYR A 140 -17.76 -18.27 -9.71
N PHE A 141 -18.50 -19.35 -9.44
CA PHE A 141 -18.55 -19.94 -8.10
C PHE A 141 -17.22 -20.55 -7.67
N ASP A 142 -16.55 -21.24 -8.59
CA ASP A 142 -15.24 -21.84 -8.33
C ASP A 142 -14.19 -20.77 -7.96
N MET A 143 -14.13 -19.68 -8.74
CA MET A 143 -13.24 -18.57 -8.43
C MET A 143 -13.60 -17.87 -7.12
N TYR A 144 -14.89 -17.73 -6.80
CA TYR A 144 -15.34 -17.14 -5.54
C TYR A 144 -14.86 -17.96 -4.33
N GLU A 145 -15.02 -19.28 -4.38
CA GLU A 145 -14.54 -20.19 -3.34
C GLU A 145 -13.02 -20.18 -3.24
N TYR A 146 -12.33 -20.16 -4.38
CA TYR A 146 -10.88 -20.08 -4.42
C TYR A 146 -10.35 -18.79 -3.75
N ILE A 147 -10.94 -17.64 -4.06
CA ILE A 147 -10.60 -16.36 -3.40
C ILE A 147 -10.79 -16.48 -1.88
N ASN A 148 -11.89 -17.08 -1.42
CA ASN A 148 -12.16 -17.24 0.01
C ASN A 148 -11.09 -18.09 0.68
N ALA A 149 -10.75 -19.24 0.10
CA ALA A 149 -9.75 -20.15 0.64
C ALA A 149 -8.36 -19.51 0.72
N ARG A 150 -7.95 -18.74 -0.29
CA ARG A 150 -6.61 -18.14 -0.36
C ARG A 150 -6.45 -16.88 0.51
N THR A 151 -7.55 -16.19 0.77
CA THR A 151 -7.55 -14.96 1.56
C THR A 151 -8.03 -15.14 2.99
N ALA A 152 -8.52 -16.33 3.36
CA ALA A 152 -8.87 -16.70 4.75
C ALA A 152 -7.70 -16.51 5.73
#